data_AF-D9Y246-F1
#
_entry.id   AF-D9Y246-F1
#
_cell.length_a   1.000
_cell.length_b   1.000
_cell.length_c   1.000
_cell.angle_alpha   90.00
_cell.angle_beta   90.00
_cell.angle_gamma   90.00
#
_symmetry.space_group_name_H-M   'P 1'
#
loop_
_entity.id
_entity.type
_entity.pdbx_description
1 polymer ?
#
loop_
_entity_poly.entity_id
_entity_poly.type
_entity_poly.pdbx_seq_one_letter_code
_entity_poly.pdbx_strand_id
1 'polypeptide(L)'
;MRGWFTGRLPDDLFEELAEVTVDREEITVIGRIPGPLPVADASPAEREAAVEGRVQEFRERTRDDRIAVARDAEHRFGRKVSWGVECDGRRALFTHVAAPVMTRLRQPERQVLDTLLAGGVARSRSEALAWCVRLVQRHTDDWLTELRESLQHVQRVRAQGPDGEPPEDPAAAVG
;
A
#
# COMPACT_ATOMS: atom_id res chain seq x y z
N MET A 1 12.27 -0.04 7.77
CA MET A 1 11.85 0.46 6.44
C MET A 1 11.31 1.88 6.48
N ARG A 2 10.28 2.18 7.27
CA ARG A 2 9.73 3.55 7.42
C ARG A 2 10.80 4.63 7.63
N GLY A 3 11.72 4.44 8.58
CA GLY A 3 12.80 5.39 8.83
C GLY A 3 13.77 5.59 7.66
N TRP A 4 13.95 4.60 6.78
CA TRP A 4 14.76 4.78 5.56
C TRP A 4 14.05 5.71 4.57
N PHE A 5 12.74 5.53 4.37
CA PHE A 5 11.97 6.46 3.53
C PHE A 5 11.96 7.86 4.13
N THR A 6 11.72 7.99 5.43
CA THR A 6 11.79 9.30 6.12
C THR A 6 13.10 10.03 5.87
N GLY A 7 14.25 9.34 5.87
CA GLY A 7 15.55 9.96 5.62
C GLY A 7 15.93 10.10 4.14
N ARG A 8 15.23 9.44 3.22
CA ARG A 8 15.57 9.42 1.78
C ARG A 8 14.66 10.29 0.92
N LEU A 9 13.41 10.51 1.35
CA LEU A 9 12.47 11.37 0.66
C LEU A 9 13.02 12.81 0.60
N PRO A 10 12.86 13.53 -0.52
CA PRO A 10 13.15 14.96 -0.56
C PRO A 10 12.37 15.72 0.51
N ASP A 11 13.00 16.77 1.03
CA ASP A 11 12.33 17.73 1.91
C ASP A 11 11.08 18.29 1.20
N ASP A 12 10.03 18.56 1.98
CA ASP A 12 8.74 19.10 1.53
C ASP A 12 7.97 18.26 0.49
N LEU A 13 8.40 17.03 0.20
CA LEU A 13 7.64 16.14 -0.67
C LEU A 13 6.29 15.77 -0.06
N PHE A 14 6.26 15.50 1.25
CA PHE A 14 5.04 15.25 2.02
C PHE A 14 5.09 16.07 3.30
N GLU A 15 3.91 16.45 3.83
CA GLU A 15 3.82 17.00 5.19
C GLU A 15 4.26 15.95 6.21
N GLU A 16 3.83 14.71 5.97
CA GLU A 16 4.28 13.55 6.73
C GLU A 16 4.13 12.26 5.92
N LEU A 17 4.85 11.23 6.35
CA LEU A 17 4.68 9.89 5.82
C LEU A 17 3.49 9.23 6.54
N ALA A 18 2.32 9.16 5.90
CA ALA A 18 1.14 8.55 6.50
C ALA A 18 1.36 7.05 6.71
N GLU A 19 1.75 6.32 5.66
CA GLU A 19 1.82 4.86 5.68
C GLU A 19 2.99 4.33 4.84
N VAL A 20 3.62 3.25 5.33
CA VAL A 20 4.53 2.42 4.53
C VAL A 20 4.15 0.96 4.77
N THR A 21 3.54 0.35 3.77
CA THR A 21 3.07 -1.04 3.82
C THR A 21 3.93 -1.90 2.90
N VAL A 22 4.18 -3.14 3.30
CA VAL A 22 5.04 -4.07 2.58
C VAL A 22 4.33 -5.40 2.46
N ASP A 23 4.22 -5.91 1.24
CA ASP A 23 3.80 -7.27 1.00
C ASP A 23 4.88 -8.04 0.21
N ARG A 24 4.49 -9.17 -0.40
CA ARG A 24 5.41 -10.02 -1.17
C ARG A 24 5.84 -9.40 -2.51
N GLU A 25 5.09 -8.47 -3.06
CA GLU A 25 5.28 -7.98 -4.42
C GLU A 25 5.74 -6.51 -4.42
N GLU A 26 5.27 -5.70 -3.47
CA GLU A 26 5.57 -4.28 -3.43
C GLU A 26 5.72 -3.69 -2.02
N ILE A 27 6.34 -2.51 -2.01
CA ILE A 27 6.32 -1.55 -0.91
C ILE A 27 5.40 -0.41 -1.36
N THR A 28 4.35 -0.11 -0.60
CA THR A 28 3.45 1.00 -0.87
C THR A 28 3.70 2.12 0.12
N VAL A 29 4.04 3.29 -0.40
CA VAL A 29 4.37 4.50 0.35
C VAL A 29 3.28 5.54 0.15
N ILE A 30 2.61 5.92 1.23
CA ILE A 30 1.56 6.95 1.23
C ILE A 30 2.02 8.12 2.09
N GLY A 31 2.09 9.31 1.50
CA GLY A 31 2.38 10.55 2.22
C GLY A 31 1.16 11.47 2.29
N ARG A 32 1.04 12.25 3.35
CA ARG A 32 0.02 13.29 3.45
C ARG A 32 0.48 14.53 2.68
N ILE A 33 -0.44 15.11 1.92
CA ILE A 33 -0.23 16.37 1.19
C ILE A 33 -1.27 17.41 1.63
N PRO A 34 -0.96 18.72 1.49
CA PRO A 34 -1.92 19.76 1.79
C PRO A 34 -3.13 19.68 0.85
N GLY A 35 -4.32 19.81 1.44
CA GLY A 35 -5.59 19.95 0.72
C GLY A 35 -5.63 21.16 -0.21
N PRO A 36 -6.56 21.19 -1.18
CA PRO A 36 -6.85 22.40 -1.95
C PRO A 36 -7.32 23.52 -1.01
N LEU A 37 -7.10 24.78 -1.42
CA LEU A 37 -7.61 25.92 -0.68
C LEU A 37 -9.14 25.84 -0.56
N PRO A 38 -9.71 26.05 0.64
CA PRO A 38 -11.14 25.98 0.84
C PRO A 38 -11.83 27.11 0.06
N VAL A 39 -12.79 26.74 -0.78
CA VAL A 39 -13.66 27.69 -1.49
C VAL A 39 -14.94 27.83 -0.67
N ALA A 40 -15.27 29.06 -0.29
CA ALA A 40 -16.52 29.36 0.43
C ALA A 40 -17.72 28.93 -0.41
N ASP A 41 -18.71 28.31 0.24
CA ASP A 41 -19.93 27.79 -0.39
C ASP A 41 -19.74 26.74 -1.50
N ALA A 42 -18.53 26.16 -1.63
CA ALA A 42 -18.31 25.07 -2.57
C ALA A 42 -19.14 23.85 -2.21
N SER A 43 -19.87 23.36 -3.21
CA SER A 43 -20.62 22.12 -3.17
C SER A 43 -19.71 20.92 -2.90
N PRO A 44 -20.26 19.79 -2.43
CA PRO A 44 -19.47 18.56 -2.24
C PRO A 44 -18.74 18.11 -3.52
N ALA A 45 -19.38 18.26 -4.68
CA ALA A 45 -18.79 17.90 -5.97
C ALA A 45 -17.59 18.80 -6.34
N GLU A 46 -17.68 20.11 -6.07
CA GLU A 46 -16.56 21.04 -6.31
C GLU A 46 -15.37 20.74 -5.39
N ARG A 47 -15.62 20.39 -4.12
CA ARG A 47 -14.55 19.98 -3.19
C ARG A 47 -13.87 18.70 -3.66
N GLU A 48 -14.66 17.72 -4.09
CA GLU A 48 -14.15 16.47 -4.64
C GLU A 48 -13.26 16.69 -5.87
N ALA A 49 -13.73 17.51 -6.82
CA ALA A 49 -12.96 17.86 -8.00
C ALA A 49 -11.68 18.63 -7.66
N ALA A 50 -11.73 19.54 -6.68
CA ALA A 50 -10.55 20.27 -6.20
C ALA A 50 -9.49 19.35 -5.60
N VAL A 51 -9.91 18.38 -4.78
CA VAL A 51 -8.99 17.38 -4.21
C VAL A 51 -8.42 16.48 -5.31
N GLU A 52 -9.23 16.06 -6.29
CA GLU A 52 -8.73 15.28 -7.43
C GLU A 52 -7.68 16.07 -8.22
N GLY A 53 -7.96 17.32 -8.56
CA GLY A 53 -7.01 18.21 -9.24
C GLY A 53 -5.71 18.39 -8.47
N ARG A 54 -5.80 18.56 -7.14
CA ARG A 54 -4.63 18.65 -6.26
C ARG A 54 -3.78 17.37 -6.28
N VAL A 55 -4.42 16.21 -6.21
CA VAL A 55 -3.75 14.91 -6.27
C VAL A 55 -3.06 14.71 -7.62
N GLN A 56 -3.69 15.08 -8.74
CA GLN A 56 -3.08 14.94 -10.07
C GLN A 56 -1.89 15.89 -10.26
N GLU A 57 -2.03 17.16 -9.87
CA GLU A 57 -0.92 18.13 -9.92
C GLU A 57 0.28 17.60 -9.12
N PHE A 58 0.05 17.17 -7.88
CA PHE A 58 1.08 16.60 -7.04
C PHE A 58 1.74 15.37 -7.68
N ARG A 59 0.91 14.49 -8.25
CA ARG A 59 1.38 13.29 -8.94
C ARG A 59 2.32 13.65 -10.10
N GLU A 60 1.99 14.65 -10.89
CA GLU A 60 2.80 15.05 -12.04
C GLU A 60 4.09 15.75 -11.62
N ARG A 61 3.99 16.78 -10.76
CA ARG A 61 5.12 17.61 -10.34
C ARG A 61 6.23 16.82 -9.65
N THR A 62 5.87 15.80 -8.86
CA THR A 62 6.84 15.05 -8.03
C THR A 62 7.19 13.68 -8.60
N ARG A 63 6.87 13.45 -9.88
CA ARG A 63 7.09 12.16 -10.54
C ARG A 63 8.56 11.72 -10.50
N ASP A 64 9.48 12.59 -10.87
CA ASP A 64 10.89 12.22 -11.04
C ASP A 64 11.57 11.94 -9.69
N ASP A 65 11.27 12.75 -8.68
CA ASP A 65 11.73 12.55 -7.31
C ASP A 65 11.29 11.20 -6.75
N ARG A 66 10.01 10.86 -6.91
CA ARG A 66 9.47 9.56 -6.48
C ARG A 66 10.09 8.40 -7.26
N ILE A 67 10.39 8.56 -8.55
CA ILE A 67 11.08 7.55 -9.35
C ILE A 67 12.52 7.35 -8.84
N ALA A 68 13.24 8.42 -8.50
CA ALA A 68 14.59 8.33 -7.98
C ALA A 68 14.62 7.58 -6.65
N VAL A 69 13.74 7.93 -5.71
CA VAL A 69 13.62 7.23 -4.42
C VAL A 69 13.20 5.78 -4.61
N ALA A 70 12.25 5.51 -5.51
CA ALA A 70 11.79 4.16 -5.82
C ALA A 70 12.93 3.27 -6.33
N ARG A 71 13.80 3.77 -7.22
CA ARG A 71 14.94 3.01 -7.74
C ARG A 71 15.93 2.63 -6.65
N ASP A 72 16.24 3.57 -5.75
CA ASP A 72 17.13 3.30 -4.62
C ASP A 72 16.55 2.27 -3.66
N ALA A 73 15.24 2.39 -3.37
CA ALA A 73 14.52 1.43 -2.55
C ALA A 73 14.44 0.05 -3.21
N GLU A 74 14.15 0.00 -4.51
CA GLU A 74 14.12 -1.24 -5.30
C GLU A 74 15.47 -1.94 -5.25
N HIS A 75 16.57 -1.21 -5.43
CA HIS A 75 17.91 -1.75 -5.34
C HIS A 75 18.23 -2.27 -3.93
N ARG A 76 17.81 -1.53 -2.89
CA ARG A 76 18.12 -1.87 -1.49
C ARG A 76 17.26 -3.01 -0.94
N PHE A 77 15.97 -3.04 -1.27
CA PHE A 77 14.97 -3.92 -0.64
C PHE A 77 14.47 -5.02 -1.57
N GLY A 78 14.81 -4.98 -2.86
CA GLY A 78 14.44 -6.02 -3.84
C GLY A 78 12.94 -6.10 -4.14
N ARG A 79 12.19 -5.01 -3.92
CA ARG A 79 10.74 -4.94 -4.10
C ARG A 79 10.37 -3.68 -4.86
N LYS A 80 9.34 -3.77 -5.72
CA LYS A 80 8.78 -2.60 -6.42
C LYS A 80 8.23 -1.59 -5.42
N VAL A 81 8.33 -0.31 -5.75
CA VAL A 81 7.78 0.77 -4.92
C VAL A 81 6.60 1.42 -5.62
N SER A 82 5.49 1.44 -4.91
CA SER A 82 4.25 2.07 -5.31
C SER A 82 3.97 3.27 -4.41
N TRP A 83 3.31 4.27 -4.99
CA TRP A 83 3.14 5.57 -4.36
C TRP A 83 1.67 5.92 -4.25
N GLY A 84 1.32 6.60 -3.18
CA GLY A 84 0.03 7.24 -3.03
C GLY A 84 0.10 8.46 -2.14
N VAL A 85 -1.04 9.14 -2.02
CA VAL A 85 -1.20 10.30 -1.17
C VAL A 85 -2.49 10.24 -0.36
N GLU A 86 -2.48 10.89 0.79
CA GLU A 86 -3.66 11.27 1.54
C GLU A 86 -3.86 12.79 1.44
N CYS A 87 -5.03 13.22 0.97
CA CYS A 87 -5.39 14.63 0.76
C CYS A 87 -6.83 14.83 1.24
N ASP A 88 -7.04 15.72 2.22
CA ASP A 88 -8.35 15.95 2.88
C ASP A 88 -9.05 14.65 3.32
N GLY A 89 -8.28 13.75 3.95
CA GLY A 89 -8.79 12.45 4.41
C GLY A 89 -9.07 11.44 3.30
N ARG A 90 -8.82 11.78 2.03
CA ARG A 90 -8.99 10.87 0.89
C ARG A 90 -7.67 10.28 0.46
N ARG A 91 -7.64 8.97 0.26
CA ARG A 91 -6.46 8.26 -0.23
C ARG A 91 -6.55 8.04 -1.73
N ALA A 92 -5.45 8.35 -2.43
CA ALA A 92 -5.30 8.09 -3.85
C ALA A 92 -3.96 7.39 -4.09
N LEU A 93 -4.03 6.15 -4.60
CA LEU A 93 -2.86 5.46 -5.11
C LEU A 93 -2.58 5.91 -6.54
N PHE A 94 -1.30 6.03 -6.87
CA PHE A 94 -0.85 6.22 -8.25
C PHE A 94 -0.72 4.84 -8.91
N THR A 95 0.38 4.61 -9.63
CA THR A 95 0.70 3.30 -10.17
C THR A 95 1.08 2.36 -9.03
N HIS A 96 0.37 1.23 -8.95
CA HIS A 96 0.60 0.13 -8.00
C HIS A 96 0.63 -1.21 -8.73
N VAL A 97 1.28 -2.21 -8.14
CA VAL A 97 1.54 -3.50 -8.79
C VAL A 97 0.25 -4.33 -8.81
N ALA A 98 -0.21 -4.64 -10.02
CA ALA A 98 -1.21 -5.69 -10.23
C ALA A 98 -0.48 -7.03 -10.45
N ALA A 99 -0.14 -7.71 -9.36
CA ALA A 99 0.52 -9.02 -9.43
C ALA A 99 -0.50 -10.16 -9.65
N PRO A 100 -0.22 -11.12 -10.55
CA PRO A 100 -1.08 -12.28 -10.71
C PRO A 100 -1.02 -13.18 -9.48
N VAL A 101 -2.18 -13.66 -9.03
CA VAL A 101 -2.28 -14.69 -8.01
C VAL A 101 -2.64 -16.03 -8.65
N MET A 102 -1.84 -17.06 -8.38
CA MET A 102 -2.11 -18.42 -8.84
C MET A 102 -3.09 -19.10 -7.87
N THR A 103 -4.32 -19.34 -8.30
CA THR A 103 -5.35 -19.99 -7.46
C THR A 103 -5.81 -21.30 -8.07
N ARG A 104 -5.71 -22.40 -7.31
CA ARG A 104 -6.31 -23.69 -7.67
C ARG A 104 -7.78 -23.73 -7.22
N LEU A 105 -8.69 -23.36 -8.12
CA LEU A 105 -10.13 -23.46 -7.90
C LEU A 105 -10.66 -24.82 -8.35
N ARG A 106 -11.52 -25.47 -7.56
CA ARG A 106 -12.25 -26.66 -7.98
C ARG A 106 -13.49 -26.22 -8.78
N GLN A 107 -14.25 -27.20 -9.26
CA GLN A 107 -15.40 -26.91 -10.12
C GLN A 107 -16.46 -26.03 -9.44
N PRO A 108 -16.84 -26.25 -8.16
CA PRO A 108 -17.85 -25.41 -7.51
C PRO A 108 -17.43 -23.94 -7.43
N GLU A 109 -16.17 -23.66 -7.09
CA GLU A 109 -15.71 -22.26 -7.03
C GLU A 109 -15.64 -21.64 -8.42
N ARG A 110 -15.27 -22.42 -9.46
CA ARG A 110 -15.31 -21.93 -10.85
C ARG A 110 -16.72 -21.61 -11.33
N GLN A 111 -17.73 -22.37 -10.91
CA GLN A 111 -19.13 -22.09 -11.25
C GLN A 111 -19.59 -20.74 -10.70
N VAL A 112 -19.19 -20.38 -9.48
CA VAL A 112 -19.48 -19.05 -8.90
C VAL A 112 -18.92 -17.93 -9.79
N LEU A 113 -17.66 -18.07 -10.24
CA LEU A 113 -17.06 -17.08 -11.13
C LEU A 113 -17.79 -17.02 -12.48
N ASP A 114 -18.14 -18.17 -13.05
CA ASP A 114 -18.84 -18.23 -14.33
C ASP A 114 -20.24 -17.59 -14.24
N THR A 115 -20.93 -17.70 -13.11
CA THR A 115 -22.18 -16.97 -12.84
C THR A 115 -21.98 -15.46 -12.83
N LEU A 116 -20.90 -14.95 -12.22
CA LEU A 116 -20.59 -13.51 -12.23
C LEU A 116 -20.34 -12.98 -13.64
N LEU A 117 -19.69 -13.77 -14.49
CA LEU A 117 -19.50 -13.43 -15.90
C LEU A 117 -20.82 -13.43 -16.66
N ALA A 118 -21.63 -14.49 -16.49
CA ALA A 118 -22.93 -14.62 -17.14
C ALA A 118 -23.90 -13.48 -16.74
N GLY A 119 -23.82 -13.01 -15.50
CA GLY A 119 -24.57 -11.86 -15.00
C GLY A 119 -24.02 -10.49 -15.41
N GLY A 120 -22.92 -10.43 -16.18
CA GLY A 120 -22.31 -9.18 -16.62
C GLY A 120 -21.56 -8.41 -15.52
N VAL A 121 -21.34 -9.01 -14.36
CA VAL A 121 -20.63 -8.38 -13.22
C VAL A 121 -19.12 -8.25 -13.51
N ALA A 122 -18.57 -9.15 -14.32
CA ALA A 122 -17.17 -9.16 -14.73
C ALA A 122 -17.01 -9.64 -16.18
N ARG A 123 -15.96 -9.18 -16.86
CA ARG A 123 -15.65 -9.55 -18.25
C ARG A 123 -14.64 -10.69 -18.35
N SER A 124 -14.01 -11.07 -17.23
CA SER A 124 -13.07 -12.18 -17.14
C SER A 124 -13.11 -12.84 -15.77
N ARG A 125 -12.64 -14.10 -15.66
CA ARG A 125 -12.57 -14.81 -14.37
C ARG A 125 -11.64 -14.11 -13.37
N SER A 126 -10.56 -13.49 -13.83
CA SER A 126 -9.66 -12.70 -12.97
C SER A 126 -10.36 -11.44 -12.43
N GLU A 127 -11.15 -10.76 -13.26
CA GLU A 127 -11.96 -9.61 -12.82
C GLU A 127 -13.06 -10.04 -11.84
N ALA A 128 -13.68 -11.21 -12.05
CA ALA A 128 -14.65 -11.79 -11.14
C ALA A 128 -14.03 -12.14 -9.77
N LEU A 129 -12.83 -12.72 -9.75
CA LEU A 129 -12.09 -12.96 -8.50
C LEU A 129 -11.77 -11.66 -7.77
N ALA A 130 -11.29 -10.64 -8.49
CA ALA A 130 -11.04 -9.32 -7.91
C ALA A 130 -12.33 -8.71 -7.33
N TRP A 131 -13.48 -8.92 -7.98
CA TRP A 131 -14.78 -8.50 -7.47
C TRP A 131 -15.13 -9.21 -6.16
N CYS A 132 -14.95 -10.53 -6.07
CA CYS A 132 -15.18 -11.29 -4.83
C CYS A 132 -14.30 -10.77 -3.68
N VAL A 133 -13.02 -10.48 -3.94
CA VAL A 133 -12.12 -9.91 -2.93
C VAL A 133 -12.63 -8.55 -2.43
N ARG A 134 -13.02 -7.65 -3.34
CA ARG A 134 -13.59 -6.34 -2.97
C ARG A 134 -14.89 -6.48 -2.19
N LEU A 135 -15.71 -7.48 -2.50
CA LEU A 135 -16.94 -7.76 -1.75
C LEU A 135 -16.62 -8.13 -0.30
N VAL A 136 -15.68 -9.06 -0.08
CA VAL A 136 -15.27 -9.46 1.27
C VAL A 136 -14.68 -8.28 2.05
N GLN A 137 -13.83 -7.46 1.40
CA GLN A 137 -13.29 -6.25 2.03
C GLN A 137 -14.39 -5.32 2.54
N ARG A 138 -15.43 -5.03 1.73
CA ARG A 138 -16.52 -4.13 2.14
C ARG A 138 -17.35 -4.67 3.30
N HIS A 139 -17.51 -5.98 3.41
CA HIS A 139 -18.42 -6.59 4.39
C HIS A 139 -17.70 -7.10 5.64
N THR A 140 -16.37 -7.13 5.66
CA THR A 140 -15.60 -7.78 6.73
C THR A 140 -14.34 -6.99 7.09
N ASP A 141 -14.35 -5.68 6.86
CA ASP A 141 -13.16 -4.83 7.04
C ASP A 141 -12.66 -4.80 8.49
N ASP A 142 -13.58 -4.71 9.46
CA ASP A 142 -13.24 -4.68 10.89
C ASP A 142 -12.47 -5.93 11.31
N TRP A 143 -12.98 -7.12 10.96
CA TRP A 143 -12.32 -8.39 11.26
C TRP A 143 -11.00 -8.57 10.49
N LEU A 144 -10.93 -8.13 9.23
CA LEU A 144 -9.67 -8.17 8.48
C LEU A 144 -8.61 -7.25 9.09
N THR A 145 -9.03 -6.13 9.66
CA THR A 145 -8.14 -5.19 10.37
C THR A 145 -7.60 -5.82 11.64
N GLU A 146 -8.47 -6.38 12.48
CA GLU A 146 -8.09 -7.08 13.71
C GLU A 146 -7.11 -8.26 13.43
N LEU A 147 -7.36 -9.03 12.38
CA LEU A 147 -6.48 -10.13 11.97
C LEU A 147 -5.09 -9.61 11.55
N ARG A 148 -5.03 -8.51 10.80
CA ARG A 148 -3.76 -7.89 10.37
C ARG A 148 -2.96 -7.38 11.57
N GLU A 149 -3.60 -6.71 12.52
CA GLU A 149 -2.96 -6.24 13.75
C GLU A 149 -2.41 -7.40 14.58
N SER A 150 -3.18 -8.48 14.71
CA SER A 150 -2.77 -9.70 15.39
C SER A 150 -1.52 -10.33 14.74
N LEU A 151 -1.48 -10.41 13.40
CA LEU A 151 -0.32 -10.93 12.67
C LEU A 151 0.92 -10.03 12.83
N GLN A 152 0.76 -8.71 12.85
CA GLN A 152 1.88 -7.78 13.14
C GLN A 152 2.42 -7.97 14.56
N HIS A 153 1.54 -8.24 15.53
CA HIS A 153 1.97 -8.57 16.88
C HIS A 153 2.80 -9.85 16.90
N VAL A 154 2.35 -10.92 16.23
CA VAL A 154 3.13 -12.17 16.12
C VAL A 154 4.49 -11.93 15.45
N GLN A 155 4.55 -11.10 14.40
CA GLN A 155 5.82 -10.75 13.74
C GLN A 155 6.78 -10.02 14.69
N ARG A 156 6.28 -9.08 15.50
CA ARG A 156 7.09 -8.39 16.52
C ARG A 156 7.64 -9.36 17.56
N VAL A 157 6.81 -10.27 18.06
CA VAL A 157 7.23 -11.30 19.03
C VAL A 157 8.32 -12.21 18.43
N ARG A 158 8.16 -12.65 17.17
CA ARG A 158 9.20 -13.44 16.48
C ARG A 158 10.52 -12.68 16.34
N ALA A 159 10.48 -11.39 16.03
CA ALA A 159 11.68 -10.56 15.91
C ALA A 159 12.40 -10.32 17.26
N GLN A 160 11.70 -10.49 18.37
CA GLN A 160 12.25 -10.40 19.74
C GLN A 160 12.59 -11.78 20.32
N GLY A 161 12.43 -12.85 19.54
CA GLY A 161 12.72 -14.21 19.95
C GLY A 161 14.23 -14.49 20.08
N PRO A 162 14.60 -15.60 20.75
CA PRO A 162 15.98 -15.93 21.13
C PRO A 162 16.96 -16.14 19.97
N ASP A 163 16.49 -16.17 18.72
CA ASP A 163 17.35 -16.22 17.51
C ASP A 163 17.87 -14.84 17.07
N GLY A 164 17.51 -13.76 17.78
CA GLY A 164 18.11 -12.43 17.64
C GLY A 164 19.46 -12.39 18.36
N GLU A 165 20.46 -13.07 17.82
CA GLU A 165 21.77 -13.22 18.46
C GLU A 165 22.47 -11.84 18.60
N PRO A 166 22.89 -11.43 19.81
CA PRO A 166 23.77 -10.28 19.98
C PRO A 166 25.15 -10.57 19.36
N PRO A 167 25.89 -9.56 18.91
CA PRO A 167 27.23 -9.77 18.35
C PRO A 167 28.11 -10.46 19.41
N GLU A 168 28.74 -11.58 19.02
CA GLU A 168 29.78 -12.22 19.81
C GLU A 168 30.88 -11.20 20.13
N ASP A 169 31.10 -10.98 21.43
CA ASP A 169 32.15 -10.12 21.96
C ASP A 169 33.52 -10.79 21.71
N PRO A 170 34.44 -10.23 20.89
CA PRO A 170 35.69 -10.88 20.53
C PRO A 170 36.76 -10.83 21.63
N ALA A 171 36.36 -10.83 22.91
CA ALA A 171 37.25 -10.67 24.05
C ALA A 171 37.69 -11.98 24.75
N ALA A 172 37.34 -13.15 24.22
CA ALA A 172 37.73 -14.45 24.80
C ALA A 172 38.74 -15.21 23.93
N ALA A 173 39.89 -14.59 23.64
CA ALA A 173 41.02 -15.30 23.01
C ALA A 173 42.39 -14.73 23.38
N VAL A 174 42.65 -14.42 24.66
CA VAL A 174 44.00 -14.43 25.23
C VAL A 174 43.91 -14.80 26.71
N GLY A 175 44.51 -15.94 27.08
CA GLY A 175 44.59 -16.45 28.45
C GLY A 175 45.10 -17.87 28.49
#